data_AF-A0A917GYZ8-F1
#
_entry.id   AF-A0A917GYZ8-F1
#
_cell.length_a   1.000
_cell.length_b   1.000
_cell.length_c   1.000
_cell.angle_alpha   90.00
_cell.angle_beta   90.00
_cell.angle_gamma   90.00
#
_symmetry.space_group_name_H-M   'P 1'
#
loop_
_entity.id
_entity.type
_entity.pdbx_description
1 polymer ?
#
loop_
_entity_poly.entity_id
_entity_poly.type
_entity_poly.pdbx_seq_one_letter_code
_entity_poly.pdbx_strand_id
1 'polypeptide(L)'
;MSEHEAPAVMEVQGLHRASSKAVVEATLSRRPGVLQGEADPVSQTANVTFDPDRTSTADLIGWVRGCGYHCAGQAETYPLR
;
A
#
# COMPACT_ATOMS: atom_id res chain seq x y z
N MET A 1 -11.93 12.64 -14.38
CA MET A 1 -12.40 11.80 -13.26
C MET A 1 -12.69 10.46 -13.90
N SER A 2 -11.94 9.40 -13.55
CA SER A 2 -12.17 8.06 -14.14
C SER A 2 -13.61 7.65 -13.85
N GLU A 3 -14.35 7.20 -14.87
CA GLU A 3 -15.73 6.71 -14.71
C GLU A 3 -15.78 5.34 -14.00
N HIS A 4 -14.64 4.65 -13.91
CA HIS A 4 -14.51 3.38 -13.23
C HIS A 4 -13.62 3.55 -11.99
N GLU A 5 -14.25 3.59 -10.82
CA GLU A 5 -13.57 3.48 -9.53
C GLU A 5 -14.13 2.27 -8.76
N ALA A 6 -13.23 1.50 -8.18
CA ALA A 6 -13.55 0.32 -7.39
C ALA A 6 -12.88 0.43 -6.01
N PRO A 7 -13.65 0.26 -4.92
CA PRO A 7 -13.07 0.13 -3.60
C PRO A 7 -12.57 -1.31 -3.38
N ALA A 8 -11.44 -1.45 -2.71
CA ALA A 8 -10.96 -2.72 -2.16
C ALA A 8 -10.37 -2.52 -0.77
N VAL A 9 -10.55 -3.55 0.06
CA VAL A 9 -9.90 -3.68 1.38
C VAL A 9 -8.92 -4.83 1.29
N MET A 10 -7.68 -4.60 1.70
CA MET A 10 -6.64 -5.63 1.71
C MET A 10 -5.92 -5.69 3.04
N GLU A 11 -5.52 -6.89 3.45
CA GLU A 11 -4.67 -7.07 4.62
C GLU A 11 -3.24 -6.57 4.34
N VAL A 12 -2.70 -5.82 5.29
CA VAL A 12 -1.33 -5.29 5.30
C VAL A 12 -0.66 -5.83 6.56
N GLN A 13 -0.34 -7.13 6.52
CA GLN A 13 0.34 -7.77 7.64
C GLN A 13 1.75 -7.16 7.81
N GLY A 14 2.14 -6.87 9.04
CA GLY A 14 3.45 -6.28 9.36
C GLY A 14 3.48 -4.74 9.49
N LEU A 15 2.33 -4.07 9.52
CA LEU A 15 2.21 -2.68 9.99
C LEU A 15 2.52 -2.62 11.50
N HIS A 16 3.81 -2.59 11.87
CA HIS A 16 4.22 -2.66 13.27
C HIS A 16 4.28 -1.28 13.97
N ARG A 17 4.26 -0.17 13.24
CA ARG A 17 4.38 1.19 13.81
C ARG A 17 3.53 2.22 13.08
N ALA A 18 3.28 3.36 13.73
CA ALA A 18 2.59 4.51 13.13
C ALA A 18 3.25 5.02 11.83
N SER A 19 4.58 4.86 11.69
CA SER A 19 5.33 5.22 10.48
C SER A 19 5.02 4.33 9.26
N SER A 20 4.47 3.14 9.50
CA SER A 20 4.14 2.17 8.45
C SER A 20 2.93 2.60 7.60
N LYS A 21 1.97 3.34 8.20
CA LYS A 21 0.81 3.90 7.49
C LYS A 21 1.25 4.77 6.30
N ALA A 22 2.05 5.79 6.58
CA ALA A 22 2.49 6.75 5.57
C ALA A 22 3.30 6.10 4.43
N VAL A 23 4.09 5.05 4.73
CA VAL A 23 4.87 4.34 3.69
C VAL A 23 3.97 3.53 2.77
N VAL A 24 2.95 2.84 3.32
CA VAL A 24 1.97 2.08 2.52
C VAL A 24 1.20 3.03 1.61
N GLU A 25 0.68 4.13 2.16
CA GLU A 25 -0.08 5.14 1.40
C GLU A 25 0.79 5.80 0.30
N ALA A 26 2.03 6.16 0.63
CA ALA A 26 2.99 6.70 -0.34
C ALA A 26 3.36 5.68 -1.43
N THR A 27 3.43 4.39 -1.08
CA THR A 27 3.73 3.32 -2.04
C THR A 27 2.57 3.11 -3.01
N LEU A 28 1.34 3.11 -2.51
CA LEU A 28 0.13 2.90 -3.31
C LEU A 28 -0.20 4.12 -4.18
N SER A 29 -0.11 5.34 -3.63
CA SER A 29 -0.37 6.58 -4.38
C SER A 29 0.55 6.80 -5.59
N ARG A 30 1.72 6.17 -5.61
CA ARG A 30 2.66 6.22 -6.76
C ARG A 30 2.33 5.21 -7.85
N ARG A 31 1.33 4.34 -7.65
CA ARG A 31 1.00 3.27 -8.58
C ARG A 31 -0.02 3.72 -9.61
N PRO A 32 0.14 3.29 -10.87
CA PRO A 32 -0.84 3.60 -11.90
C PRO A 32 -2.20 3.02 -11.54
N GLY A 33 -3.25 3.82 -11.68
CA GLY A 33 -4.63 3.39 -11.40
C GLY A 33 -5.05 3.53 -9.94
N VAL A 34 -4.15 3.82 -8.99
CA VAL A 34 -4.58 4.13 -7.61
C VAL A 34 -5.09 5.57 -7.54
N LEU A 35 -6.32 5.74 -7.06
CA LEU A 35 -6.97 7.04 -6.90
C LEU A 35 -6.84 7.53 -5.46
N GLN A 36 -7.03 6.64 -4.49
CA GLN A 36 -6.88 6.91 -3.07
C GLN A 36 -6.42 5.64 -2.35
N GLY A 37 -5.57 5.78 -1.33
CA GLY A 37 -5.17 4.68 -0.47
C GLY A 37 -5.02 5.17 0.95
N GLU A 38 -5.67 4.50 1.90
CA GLU A 38 -5.56 4.75 3.33
C GLU A 38 -5.23 3.46 4.06
N ALA A 39 -4.17 3.48 4.88
CA ALA A 39 -3.81 2.34 5.70
C ALA A 39 -4.27 2.54 7.15
N ASP A 40 -4.78 1.47 7.74
CA ASP A 40 -5.12 1.37 9.15
C ASP A 40 -4.17 0.38 9.84
N PRO A 41 -3.16 0.89 10.59
CA PRO A 41 -2.22 0.06 11.31
C PRO A 41 -2.84 -0.67 12.50
N VAL A 42 -4.00 -0.24 13.01
CA VAL A 42 -4.68 -0.90 14.15
C VAL A 42 -5.37 -2.17 13.67
N SER A 43 -6.14 -2.09 12.59
CA SER A 43 -6.80 -3.25 11.97
C SER A 43 -5.88 -4.05 11.05
N GLN A 44 -4.68 -3.55 10.75
CA GLN A 44 -3.74 -4.12 9.79
C GLN A 44 -4.35 -4.26 8.39
N THR A 45 -5.15 -3.28 7.98
CA THR A 45 -5.81 -3.25 6.66
C THR A 45 -5.48 -1.97 5.89
N ALA A 46 -5.66 -1.99 4.58
CA ALA A 46 -5.63 -0.80 3.74
C ALA A 46 -6.87 -0.74 2.87
N ASN A 47 -7.53 0.41 2.90
CA ASN A 47 -8.65 0.76 2.04
C ASN A 47 -8.10 1.50 0.83
N VAL A 48 -8.40 1.00 -0.37
CA VAL A 48 -7.89 1.56 -1.62
C VAL A 48 -9.05 1.77 -2.59
N THR A 49 -9.10 2.95 -3.18
CA THR A 49 -9.93 3.26 -4.34
C THR A 49 -9.04 3.28 -5.57
N PHE A 50 -9.38 2.48 -6.57
CA PHE A 50 -8.57 2.34 -7.77
C PHE A 50 -9.42 2.24 -9.03
N ASP A 51 -8.78 2.48 -10.17
CA ASP A 51 -9.36 2.31 -11.50
C ASP A 51 -9.17 0.86 -11.98
N PRO A 52 -10.23 0.04 -12.06
CA PRO A 52 -10.13 -1.38 -12.39
C PRO A 52 -9.70 -1.65 -13.83
N ASP A 53 -9.77 -0.65 -14.73
CA ASP A 53 -9.24 -0.77 -16.09
C ASP A 53 -7.71 -0.62 -16.12
N ARG A 54 -7.12 -0.07 -15.05
CA ARG A 54 -5.69 0.26 -14.96
C ARG A 54 -4.92 -0.56 -13.94
N THR A 55 -5.58 -1.07 -12.91
CA THR A 55 -4.96 -1.90 -11.87
C THR A 55 -5.99 -2.88 -11.31
N SER A 56 -5.51 -3.97 -10.72
CA SER A 56 -6.36 -4.96 -10.06
C SER A 56 -6.06 -5.06 -8.57
N THR A 57 -6.97 -5.66 -7.80
CA THR A 57 -6.74 -6.02 -6.39
C THR A 57 -5.50 -6.92 -6.23
N ALA A 58 -5.24 -7.80 -7.19
CA ALA A 58 -4.06 -8.68 -7.17
C ALA A 58 -2.75 -7.88 -7.29
N ASP A 59 -2.71 -6.85 -8.14
CA ASP A 59 -1.56 -5.96 -8.28
C ASP A 59 -1.32 -5.15 -7.00
N LEU A 60 -2.40 -4.63 -6.40
CA LEU A 60 -2.34 -3.89 -5.14
C LEU A 60 -1.75 -4.74 -4.00
N ILE A 61 -2.24 -5.97 -3.85
CA ILE A 61 -1.70 -6.94 -2.89
C ILE A 61 -0.23 -7.25 -3.21
N GLY A 62 0.12 -7.40 -4.49
CA GLY A 62 1.48 -7.62 -4.94
C GLY A 62 2.43 -6.49 -4.57
N TRP A 63 2.01 -5.24 -4.74
CA TRP A 63 2.81 -4.06 -4.38
C TRP A 63 2.97 -3.90 -2.88
N VAL A 64 1.92 -4.15 -2.12
CA VAL A 64 1.97 -4.16 -0.66
C VAL A 64 2.93 -5.24 -0.15
N ARG A 65 2.84 -6.46 -0.69
CA ARG A 65 3.76 -7.56 -0.33
C ARG A 65 5.20 -7.26 -0.76
N GLY A 66 5.39 -6.74 -1.97
CA GLY A 66 6.70 -6.35 -2.50
C GLY A 66 7.33 -5.17 -1.75
N CYS A 67 6.53 -4.35 -1.08
CA CYS A 67 7.02 -3.32 -0.17
C CYS A 67 7.75 -3.93 1.04
N GLY A 68 7.43 -5.17 1.43
CA GLY A 68 8.16 -5.93 2.45
C GLY A 68 8.44 -5.12 3.73
N TYR A 69 9.69 -5.13 4.18
CA TYR A 69 10.16 -4.43 5.38
C TYR A 69 10.14 -2.89 5.28
N HIS A 70 10.10 -2.33 4.06
CA HIS A 70 9.98 -0.88 3.88
C HIS A 70 8.63 -0.38 4.41
N CYS A 71 7.55 -1.12 4.15
CA CYS A 71 6.23 -0.80 4.70
C CYS A 71 6.16 -1.09 6.20
N ALA A 72 6.89 -2.09 6.71
CA ALA A 72 7.05 -2.31 8.16
C ALA A 72 7.87 -1.20 8.86
N GLY A 73 8.45 -0.26 8.11
CA GLY A 73 9.20 0.88 8.65
C GLY A 73 10.61 0.52 9.12
N GLN A 74 11.19 -0.58 8.65
CA GLN A 74 12.59 -0.89 8.89
C GLN A 74 13.41 -0.42 7.69
N ALA A 75 14.18 0.65 7.88
CA ALA A 75 15.26 0.97 6.97
C ALA A 75 16.28 -0.17 7.07
N GLU A 76 16.47 -0.94 5.98
CA GLU A 76 17.69 -1.74 5.86
C GLU A 76 18.86 -0.76 5.92
N THR A 77 19.54 -0.71 7.06
CA THR A 77 20.81 0.00 7.15
C THR A 77 21.78 -0.83 6.34
N TYR A 78 22.07 -0.40 5.11
CA TYR A 78 23.17 -0.97 4.36
C TYR A 78 24.45 -0.67 5.13
N PRO A 79 25.23 -1.66 5.58
CA PRO A 79 26.52 -1.38 6.18
C PRO A 79 27.42 -0.81 5.09
N LEU A 80 27.74 0.48 5.20
CA LEU A 80 28.79 1.11 4.40
C LEU A 80 30.08 0.31 4.66
N ARG A 81 30.56 -0.37 3.62
CA ARG A 81 31.92 -0.92 3.57
C ARG A 81 32.85 0.11 2.95
#